data_AF-A0A9W7BFZ7-F1
#
_entry.id   AF-A0A9W7BFZ7-F1
#
_cell.length_a   1.000
_cell.length_b   1.000
_cell.length_c   1.000
_cell.angle_alpha   90.00
_cell.angle_beta   90.00
_cell.angle_gamma   90.00
#
_symmetry.space_group_name_H-M   'P 1'
#
loop_
_entity.id
_entity.type
_entity.pdbx_description
1 polymer ?
#
loop_
_entity_poly.entity_id
_entity_poly.type
_entity_poly.pdbx_seq_one_letter_code
_entity_poly.pdbx_strand_id
1 'polypeptide(L)'
;MSTLFPPPLLLTSTLTPLSYTFTLTHPSSPSPLASTTGFKRLPPNLLHMDTMTIDRRLLKRLSLTGSVNSNNLGVMLGCVALRWGYERGCSRVEFLAIDDSEFQHKRLVRHWRRLGLKEVRYVGDDVKDVPDRLVWGGRGMLMEGGTVELLEKWKRVWEKKDDEQEEA
;
A
#
# COMPACT_ATOMS: atom_id res chain seq x y z
N MET A 1 -5.11 11.90 17.90
CA MET A 1 -4.98 10.99 16.73
C MET A 1 -5.06 11.88 15.50
N SER A 2 -3.93 12.48 15.12
CA SER A 2 -3.85 13.38 13.97
C SER A 2 -4.38 12.65 12.74
N THR A 3 -5.28 13.27 11.99
CA THR A 3 -5.91 12.65 10.83
C THR A 3 -4.83 12.34 9.80
N LEU A 4 -4.48 11.05 9.63
CA LEU A 4 -3.45 10.62 8.69
C LEU A 4 -3.70 11.18 7.29
N PHE A 5 -4.98 11.35 6.91
CA PHE A 5 -5.39 11.96 5.66
C PHE A 5 -5.88 13.40 5.89
N PRO A 6 -5.49 14.36 5.03
CA PRO A 6 -5.97 15.73 5.17
C PRO A 6 -7.48 15.83 4.88
N PRO A 7 -8.22 16.70 5.58
CA PRO A 7 -9.62 16.94 5.28
C PRO A 7 -9.79 17.44 3.83
N PRO A 8 -10.88 17.08 3.14
CA PRO A 8 -12.08 16.38 3.65
C PRO A 8 -12.05 14.85 3.40
N LEU A 9 -10.87 14.23 3.28
CA LEU A 9 -10.77 12.80 2.98
C LEU A 9 -11.23 11.93 4.16
N LEU A 10 -12.04 10.91 3.86
CA LEU A 10 -12.58 9.98 4.86
C LEU A 10 -12.03 8.58 4.62
N LEU A 11 -11.39 8.00 5.64
CA LEU A 11 -10.95 6.60 5.61
C LEU A 11 -12.01 5.73 6.27
N THR A 12 -12.53 4.75 5.54
CA THR A 12 -13.38 3.68 6.07
C THR A 12 -12.65 2.35 6.03
N SER A 13 -13.02 1.43 6.92
CA SER A 13 -12.41 0.11 7.00
C SER A 13 -13.45 -0.98 7.12
N THR A 14 -13.25 -2.07 6.39
CA THR A 14 -13.96 -3.34 6.57
C THR A 14 -12.93 -4.38 6.98
N LEU A 15 -12.98 -4.83 8.24
CA LEU A 15 -11.96 -5.69 8.82
C LEU A 15 -12.55 -7.03 9.22
N THR A 16 -11.82 -8.10 8.97
CA THR A 16 -12.08 -9.44 9.53
C THR A 16 -10.86 -9.86 10.37
N PRO A 17 -10.89 -11.04 11.03
CA PRO A 17 -9.70 -11.55 11.71
C PRO A 17 -8.51 -11.75 10.77
N LEU A 18 -8.76 -12.07 9.50
CA LEU A 18 -7.74 -12.45 8.52
C LEU A 18 -7.61 -11.50 7.35
N SER A 19 -8.54 -10.58 7.12
CA SER A 19 -8.50 -9.67 5.96
C SER A 19 -8.82 -8.24 6.34
N TYR A 20 -8.39 -7.32 5.48
CA TYR A 20 -8.71 -5.92 5.56
C TYR A 20 -9.13 -5.39 4.20
N THR A 21 -10.01 -4.40 4.24
CA THR A 21 -10.26 -3.46 3.17
C THR A 21 -10.24 -2.07 3.78
N PHE A 22 -9.37 -1.21 3.26
CA PHE A 22 -9.35 0.21 3.58
C PHE A 22 -9.79 0.99 2.35
N THR A 23 -10.75 1.88 2.52
CA THR A 23 -11.30 2.68 1.43
C THR A 23 -11.23 4.15 1.80
N LEU A 24 -10.68 4.95 0.90
CA LEU A 24 -10.61 6.39 1.03
C LEU A 24 -11.67 7.03 0.12
N THR A 25 -12.56 7.82 0.70
CA THR A 25 -13.63 8.52 -0.01
C THR A 25 -13.49 10.02 0.13
N HIS A 26 -14.15 10.75 -0.77
CA HIS A 26 -14.28 12.20 -0.71
C HIS A 26 -15.78 12.53 -0.70
N PRO A 27 -16.28 13.44 0.17
CA PRO A 27 -17.71 13.72 0.29
C PRO A 27 -18.39 14.11 -1.02
N SER A 28 -17.68 14.84 -1.90
CA SER A 28 -18.17 15.25 -3.21
C SER A 28 -18.08 14.16 -4.30
N SER A 29 -17.75 12.92 -3.97
CA SER A 29 -17.61 11.81 -4.92
C SER A 29 -18.42 10.58 -4.49
N PRO A 30 -19.27 10.03 -5.37
CA PRO A 30 -20.00 8.79 -5.07
C PRO A 30 -19.12 7.54 -5.17
N SER A 31 -17.97 7.62 -5.86
CA SER A 31 -17.01 6.52 -6.00
C SER A 31 -15.80 6.71 -5.07
N PRO A 32 -15.17 5.62 -4.61
CA PRO A 32 -13.98 5.69 -3.78
C PRO A 32 -12.80 6.31 -4.55
N LEU A 33 -12.01 7.11 -3.85
CA LEU A 33 -10.81 7.75 -4.37
C LEU A 33 -9.65 6.76 -4.48
N ALA A 34 -9.52 5.92 -3.46
CA ALA A 34 -8.54 4.87 -3.41
C ALA A 34 -9.02 3.76 -2.47
N SER A 35 -8.51 2.55 -2.68
CA SER A 35 -8.74 1.43 -1.78
C SER A 35 -7.52 0.53 -1.74
N THR A 36 -7.37 -0.20 -0.63
CA THR A 36 -6.45 -1.31 -0.55
C THR A 36 -7.08 -2.48 0.19
N THR A 37 -6.81 -3.67 -0.32
CA THR A 37 -7.24 -4.94 0.25
C THR A 37 -6.05 -5.83 0.50
N GLY A 38 -6.19 -6.75 1.43
CA GLY A 38 -5.18 -7.74 1.71
C GLY A 38 -5.59 -8.64 2.86
N PHE A 39 -4.70 -9.54 3.24
CA PHE A 39 -4.98 -10.52 4.26
C PHE A 39 -3.72 -10.93 5.02
N LYS A 40 -3.93 -11.54 6.18
CA LYS A 40 -2.91 -12.19 6.98
C LYS A 40 -2.83 -13.65 6.54
N ARG A 41 -1.66 -14.07 6.07
CA ARG A 41 -1.33 -15.49 5.88
C ARG A 41 -0.98 -16.12 7.23
N LEU A 42 -1.50 -17.31 7.47
CA LEU A 42 -1.23 -18.15 8.64
C LEU A 42 -0.28 -19.28 8.24
N PRO A 43 0.52 -19.80 9.18
CA PRO A 43 1.88 -19.37 9.50
C PRO A 43 2.89 -19.53 8.34
N PRO A 44 3.93 -18.67 8.26
CA PRO A 44 4.24 -17.59 9.20
C PRO A 44 3.26 -16.42 9.10
N ASN A 45 3.09 -15.65 10.19
CA ASN A 45 2.24 -14.45 10.21
C ASN A 45 2.81 -13.40 9.25
N LEU A 46 2.32 -13.43 8.01
CA LEU A 46 2.78 -12.60 6.90
C LEU A 46 1.62 -11.74 6.43
N LEU A 47 1.84 -10.43 6.32
CA LEU A 47 0.89 -9.51 5.73
C LEU A 47 0.98 -9.63 4.20
N HIS A 48 -0.08 -10.13 3.58
CA HIS A 48 -0.20 -10.19 2.14
C HIS A 48 -0.97 -8.96 1.66
N MET A 49 -0.26 -8.02 1.02
CA MET A 49 -0.88 -6.86 0.37
C MET A 49 -1.27 -7.25 -1.04
N ASP A 50 -2.58 -7.42 -1.25
CA ASP A 50 -3.12 -7.95 -2.50
C ASP A 50 -3.33 -6.84 -3.53
N THR A 51 -4.38 -6.03 -3.32
CA THR A 51 -4.78 -5.04 -4.29
C THR A 51 -4.69 -3.63 -3.71
N MET A 52 -4.23 -2.69 -4.54
CA MET A 52 -4.34 -1.26 -4.25
C MET A 52 -4.78 -0.50 -5.50
N THR A 53 -5.87 0.25 -5.37
CA THR A 53 -6.43 1.04 -6.47
C THR A 53 -6.46 2.51 -6.10
N ILE A 54 -6.18 3.38 -7.07
CA ILE A 54 -6.23 4.83 -6.92
C ILE A 54 -6.84 5.42 -8.19
N ASP A 55 -7.98 6.09 -8.07
CA ASP A 55 -8.61 6.78 -9.19
C ASP A 55 -7.92 8.13 -9.45
N ARG A 56 -6.99 8.11 -10.41
CA ARG A 56 -6.23 9.30 -10.83
C ARG A 56 -7.11 10.34 -11.52
N ARG A 57 -8.21 9.94 -12.16
CA ARG A 57 -9.13 10.87 -12.82
C ARG A 57 -9.89 11.66 -11.76
N LEU A 58 -10.35 10.95 -10.73
CA LEU A 58 -11.02 11.57 -9.59
C LEU A 58 -10.08 12.48 -8.79
N LEU A 59 -8.83 12.06 -8.53
CA LEU A 59 -7.82 12.91 -7.88
C LEU A 59 -7.64 14.24 -8.62
N LYS A 60 -7.51 14.20 -9.95
CA LYS A 60 -7.40 15.40 -10.79
C LYS A 60 -8.66 16.26 -10.74
N ARG A 61 -9.84 15.64 -10.83
CA ARG A 61 -11.13 16.34 -10.83
C ARG A 61 -11.40 17.09 -9.52
N LEU A 62 -10.97 16.50 -8.41
CA LEU A 62 -11.12 17.10 -7.08
C LEU A 62 -10.00 18.12 -6.77
N SER A 63 -9.14 18.43 -7.75
CA SER A 63 -7.97 19.31 -7.57
C SER A 63 -7.09 18.91 -6.39
N LEU A 64 -7.11 17.62 -6.01
CA LEU A 64 -6.22 17.04 -5.02
C LEU A 64 -4.84 16.90 -5.66
N THR A 65 -4.14 18.03 -5.71
CA THR A 65 -2.83 18.21 -6.31
C THR A 65 -1.92 18.85 -5.25
N GLY A 66 -0.70 18.32 -5.09
CA GLY A 66 0.21 18.69 -3.99
C GLY A 66 0.47 17.53 -3.02
N SER A 67 0.24 17.76 -1.72
CA SER A 67 0.53 16.79 -0.63
C SER A 67 -0.25 15.48 -0.81
N VAL A 68 -1.50 15.57 -1.28
CA VAL A 68 -2.29 14.42 -1.72
C VAL A 68 -2.07 14.21 -3.21
N ASN A 69 -1.21 13.26 -3.56
CA ASN A 69 -1.06 12.79 -4.94
C ASN A 69 -1.09 11.27 -4.96
N SER A 70 -1.25 10.67 -6.15
CA SER A 70 -1.36 9.20 -6.27
C SER A 70 -0.19 8.42 -5.67
N ASN A 71 1.01 9.01 -5.58
CA ASN A 71 2.14 8.34 -4.98
C ASN A 71 2.10 8.39 -3.45
N ASN A 72 1.79 9.56 -2.88
CA ASN A 72 1.70 9.72 -1.44
C ASN A 72 0.51 8.94 -0.88
N LEU A 73 -0.62 8.96 -1.60
CA LEU A 73 -1.84 8.24 -1.19
C LEU A 73 -1.63 6.73 -1.12
N GLY A 74 -0.92 6.15 -2.10
CA GLY A 74 -0.59 4.73 -2.11
C GLY A 74 0.31 4.35 -0.93
N VAL A 75 1.33 5.16 -0.65
CA VAL A 75 2.19 4.98 0.54
C VAL A 75 1.38 5.06 1.83
N MET A 76 0.50 6.06 1.97
CA MET A 76 -0.31 6.24 3.19
C MET A 76 -1.24 5.06 3.42
N LEU A 77 -1.95 4.60 2.39
CA LEU A 77 -2.77 3.39 2.48
C LEU A 77 -1.92 2.15 2.78
N GLY A 78 -0.72 2.07 2.22
CA GLY A 78 0.26 1.03 2.55
C GLY A 78 0.64 1.04 4.03
N CYS A 79 0.88 2.22 4.62
CA CYS A 79 1.14 2.35 6.05
C CYS A 79 -0.06 1.97 6.92
N VAL A 80 -1.30 2.26 6.50
CA VAL A 80 -2.51 1.79 7.19
C VAL A 80 -2.56 0.26 7.18
N ALA A 81 -2.30 -0.38 6.03
CA ALA A 81 -2.22 -1.83 5.91
C ALA A 81 -1.11 -2.43 6.78
N LEU A 82 0.08 -1.84 6.77
CA LEU A 82 1.21 -2.24 7.61
C LEU A 82 0.85 -2.17 9.09
N ARG A 83 0.20 -1.09 9.54
CA ARG A 83 -0.25 -0.95 10.91
C ARG A 83 -1.24 -2.05 11.29
N TRP A 84 -2.22 -2.33 10.43
CA TRP A 84 -3.19 -3.42 10.66
C TRP A 84 -2.51 -4.78 10.80
N GLY A 85 -1.50 -5.07 9.97
CA GLY A 85 -0.72 -6.30 10.04
C GLY A 85 0.16 -6.37 11.28
N TYR A 86 0.81 -5.26 11.64
CA TYR A 86 1.64 -5.14 12.84
C TYR A 86 0.82 -5.43 14.11
N GLU A 87 -0.35 -4.81 14.26
CA GLU A 87 -1.27 -5.04 15.38
C GLU A 87 -1.76 -6.50 15.47
N ARG A 88 -1.58 -7.30 14.41
CA ARG A 88 -1.91 -8.74 14.33
C ARG A 88 -0.70 -9.66 14.38
N GLY A 89 0.48 -9.13 14.69
CA GLY A 89 1.72 -9.89 14.83
C GLY A 89 2.34 -10.32 13.50
N CYS A 90 2.03 -9.64 12.38
CA CYS A 90 2.75 -9.84 11.14
C CYS A 90 4.11 -9.14 11.21
N SER A 91 5.19 -9.91 11.21
CA SER A 91 6.56 -9.38 11.21
C SER A 91 7.05 -8.99 9.82
N ARG A 92 6.44 -9.55 8.78
CA ARG A 92 6.77 -9.32 7.37
C ARG A 92 5.53 -8.92 6.58
N VAL A 93 5.78 -8.25 5.48
CA VAL A 93 4.81 -7.94 4.43
C VAL A 93 5.32 -8.43 3.08
N GLU A 94 4.42 -8.91 2.22
CA GLU A 94 4.68 -9.24 0.82
C GLU A 94 3.71 -8.50 -0.12
N PHE A 95 4.19 -8.22 -1.34
CA PHE A 95 3.44 -7.62 -2.44
C PHE A 95 4.00 -8.13 -3.77
N LEU A 96 3.15 -8.48 -4.73
CA LEU A 96 3.57 -8.79 -6.10
C LEU A 96 3.31 -7.60 -7.03
N ALA A 97 4.38 -7.03 -7.59
CA ALA A 97 4.26 -6.09 -8.70
C ALA A 97 4.04 -6.87 -10.00
N ILE A 98 2.77 -7.10 -10.35
CA ILE A 98 2.37 -7.82 -11.57
C ILE A 98 3.03 -7.19 -12.81
N ASP A 99 3.55 -8.04 -13.70
CA ASP A 99 4.16 -7.65 -14.97
C ASP A 99 3.18 -7.86 -16.13
N ASP A 100 2.12 -7.04 -16.15
CA ASP A 100 1.09 -7.01 -17.20
C ASP A 100 1.43 -6.01 -18.32
N SER A 101 2.15 -4.94 -17.98
CA SER A 101 2.63 -3.89 -18.86
C SER A 101 3.95 -3.36 -18.34
N GLU A 102 4.99 -3.33 -19.19
CA GLU A 102 6.34 -2.92 -18.80
C GLU A 102 6.37 -1.55 -18.09
N PHE A 103 5.56 -0.59 -18.57
CA PHE A 103 5.46 0.74 -17.96
C PHE A 103 4.81 0.69 -16.57
N GLN A 104 3.70 -0.05 -16.41
CA GLN A 104 3.02 -0.16 -15.11
C GLN A 104 3.86 -0.97 -14.12
N HIS A 105 4.48 -2.05 -14.57
CA HIS A 105 5.36 -2.89 -13.79
C HIS A 105 6.52 -2.09 -13.18
N LYS A 106 7.30 -1.39 -14.02
CA LYS A 106 8.40 -0.52 -13.57
C LYS A 106 7.93 0.55 -12.59
N ARG A 107 6.74 1.11 -12.82
CA ARG A 107 6.13 2.10 -11.93
C ARG A 107 5.74 1.51 -10.58
N LEU A 108 5.12 0.33 -10.54
CA LEU A 108 4.73 -0.38 -9.32
C LEU A 108 5.96 -0.72 -8.49
N VAL A 109 6.98 -1.35 -9.10
CA VAL A 109 8.24 -1.67 -8.43
C VAL A 109 8.86 -0.41 -7.81
N ARG A 110 8.94 0.69 -8.57
CA ARG A 110 9.48 1.96 -8.06
C ARG A 110 8.64 2.54 -6.90
N HIS A 111 7.32 2.43 -6.97
CA HIS A 111 6.41 2.94 -5.94
C HIS A 111 6.59 2.16 -4.63
N TRP A 112 6.64 0.83 -4.69
CA TRP A 112 6.78 -0.01 -3.51
C TRP A 112 8.20 -0.03 -2.94
N ARG A 113 9.21 0.15 -3.81
CA ARG A 113 10.58 0.43 -3.35
C ARG A 113 10.65 1.73 -2.56
N ARG A 114 9.87 2.75 -2.92
CA ARG A 114 9.76 4.00 -2.13
C ARG A 114 9.15 3.73 -0.76
N LEU A 115 8.11 2.90 -0.65
CA LEU A 115 7.61 2.44 0.65
C LEU A 115 8.73 1.82 1.48
N GLY A 116 9.61 1.05 0.83
CA GLY A 116 10.77 0.41 1.45
C GLY A 116 10.79 -1.10 1.26
N LEU A 117 9.87 -1.64 0.46
CA LEU A 117 9.91 -3.04 0.06
C LEU A 117 11.15 -3.29 -0.81
N LYS A 118 11.75 -4.47 -0.60
CA LYS A 118 12.91 -4.96 -1.33
C LYS A 118 12.45 -6.01 -2.34
N GLU A 119 13.07 -6.03 -3.50
CA GLU A 119 12.86 -7.05 -4.51
C GLU A 119 13.48 -8.36 -4.03
N VAL A 120 12.70 -9.44 -4.03
CA VAL A 120 13.12 -10.75 -3.55
C VAL A 120 13.46 -11.64 -4.73
N ARG A 121 12.53 -11.78 -5.67
CA ARG A 121 12.69 -12.54 -6.91
C ARG A 121 11.60 -12.21 -7.90
N TYR A 122 11.87 -12.50 -9.16
CA TYR A 122 10.86 -12.50 -10.21
C TYR A 122 10.10 -13.83 -10.22
N VAL A 123 8.78 -13.77 -10.22
CA VAL A 123 7.85 -14.90 -10.40
C VAL A 123 7.56 -15.03 -11.90
N GLY A 124 8.16 -16.04 -12.53
CA GLY A 124 8.06 -16.31 -13.97
C GLY A 124 7.08 -17.43 -14.30
N ASP A 125 7.40 -18.20 -15.34
CA ASP A 125 6.59 -19.34 -15.80
C ASP A 125 7.16 -20.71 -15.42
N ASP A 126 8.24 -20.73 -14.65
CA ASP A 126 8.87 -21.97 -14.21
C ASP A 126 7.93 -22.75 -13.28
N VAL A 127 8.09 -24.07 -13.21
CA VAL A 127 7.29 -24.94 -12.32
C VAL A 127 7.39 -24.50 -10.85
N LYS A 128 8.56 -24.00 -10.43
CA LYS A 128 8.77 -23.46 -9.08
C LYS A 128 7.92 -22.22 -8.76
N ASP A 129 7.44 -21.50 -9.77
CA ASP A 129 6.67 -20.26 -9.64
C ASP A 129 5.15 -20.50 -9.63
N VAL A 130 4.71 -21.73 -9.93
CA VAL A 130 3.29 -22.11 -9.95
C VAL A 130 2.57 -21.77 -8.64
N PRO A 131 3.12 -22.03 -7.43
CA PRO A 131 2.44 -21.70 -6.18
C PRO A 131 2.16 -20.20 -6.03
N ASP A 132 3.13 -19.35 -6.35
CA ASP A 132 2.94 -17.90 -6.28
C ASP A 132 1.96 -17.41 -7.33
N ARG A 133 1.98 -17.96 -8.55
CA ARG A 133 0.98 -17.63 -9.57
C ARG A 133 -0.43 -18.04 -9.16
N LEU A 134 -0.61 -19.11 -8.39
CA LEU A 134 -1.93 -19.48 -7.86
C LEU A 134 -2.42 -18.50 -6.80
N VAL A 135 -1.52 -17.91 -6.01
CA VAL A 135 -1.86 -16.92 -4.99
C VAL A 135 -2.11 -15.55 -5.61
N TRP A 136 -1.21 -15.09 -6.48
CA TRP A 136 -1.20 -13.73 -7.03
C TRP A 136 -1.91 -13.58 -8.37
N GLY A 137 -2.22 -14.70 -9.05
CA GLY A 137 -2.90 -14.70 -10.35
C GLY A 137 -2.03 -14.27 -11.55
N GLY A 138 -0.73 -14.03 -11.37
CA GLY A 138 0.13 -13.54 -12.46
C GLY A 138 1.64 -13.64 -12.20
N ARG A 139 2.41 -13.29 -13.24
CA ARG A 139 3.86 -13.09 -13.17
C ARG A 139 4.18 -11.72 -12.62
N GLY A 140 5.35 -11.55 -12.01
CA GLY A 140 5.76 -10.24 -11.53
C GLY A 140 6.93 -10.26 -10.56
N MET A 141 7.27 -9.10 -10.03
CA MET A 141 8.35 -8.95 -9.07
C MET A 141 7.78 -9.12 -7.65
N LEU A 142 8.19 -10.19 -6.96
CA LEU A 142 7.84 -10.39 -5.55
C LEU A 142 8.69 -9.45 -4.71
N MET A 143 8.03 -8.65 -3.89
CA MET A 143 8.65 -7.67 -3.01
C MET A 143 8.24 -7.92 -1.57
N GLU A 144 9.16 -7.68 -0.63
CA GLU A 144 8.93 -7.91 0.79
C GLU A 144 9.56 -6.83 1.67
N GLY A 145 9.11 -6.74 2.92
CA GLY A 145 9.75 -5.89 3.93
C GLY A 145 9.36 -6.27 5.35
N GLY A 146 10.11 -5.76 6.34
CA GLY A 146 9.77 -5.90 7.75
C GLY A 146 8.69 -4.89 8.14
N THR A 147 7.59 -5.34 8.75
CA THR A 147 6.46 -4.45 9.07
C THR A 147 6.90 -3.33 10.02
N VAL A 148 7.71 -3.65 11.03
CA VAL A 148 8.25 -2.68 12.00
C VAL A 148 9.20 -1.69 11.33
N GLU A 149 10.16 -2.18 10.54
CA GLU A 149 11.13 -1.35 9.83
C GLU A 149 10.44 -0.31 8.93
N LEU A 150 9.38 -0.73 8.22
CA LEU A 150 8.62 0.15 7.34
C LEU A 150 7.83 1.19 8.15
N LEU A 151 7.17 0.78 9.24
CA LEU A 151 6.44 1.72 10.10
C LEU A 151 7.37 2.75 10.73
N GLU A 152 8.54 2.35 11.23
CA GLU A 152 9.55 3.26 11.78
C GLU A 152 10.08 4.24 10.73
N LYS A 153 10.36 3.75 9.52
CA LYS A 153 10.79 4.61 8.41
C LYS A 153 9.77 5.71 8.16
N TRP A 154 8.49 5.37 8.03
CA TRP A 154 7.45 6.34 7.68
C TRP A 154 7.07 7.24 8.86
N LYS A 155 7.17 6.75 10.10
CA LYS A 155 7.09 7.60 11.29
C LYS A 155 8.10 8.75 11.22
N ARG A 156 9.38 8.45 10.99
CA ARG A 156 10.45 9.48 10.89
C ARG A 156 10.22 10.46 9.73
N VAL A 157 9.73 9.97 8.60
CA VAL A 157 9.44 10.81 7.43
C VAL A 157 8.30 11.79 7.70
N TRP A 158 7.30 11.41 8.50
CA TRP A 158 6.21 12.30 8.87
C TRP A 158 6.59 13.26 9.98
N GLU A 159 7.30 12.80 11.02
CA GLU A 159 7.79 13.68 12.11
C GLU A 159 8.63 14.84 11.54
N LYS A 160 9.59 14.53 10.66
CA LYS A 160 10.42 15.56 10.01
C LYS A 160 9.61 16.59 9.20
N LYS A 161 8.49 16.17 8.60
CA LYS A 161 7.64 17.08 7.80
C LYS A 161 6.80 18.01 8.66
N ASP A 162 6.47 17.61 9.87
CA ASP A 162 5.72 18.44 10.81
C ASP A 162 6.65 19.55 11.32
N ASP A 163 7.91 19.23 11.66
CA ASP A 163 8.94 20.21 12.05
C ASP A 163 9.17 21.27 10.95
N GLU A 164 9.33 20.85 9.69
CA GLU A 164 9.54 21.76 8.55
C GLU A 164 8.31 22.66 8.25
N GLN A 165 7.11 22.28 8.70
CA GLN A 165 5.88 23.08 8.55
C GLN A 165 5.67 24.06 9.71
N GLU A 166 6.20 23.78 10.90
CA GLU A 166 6.12 24.70 12.05
C GLU A 166 7.16 25.84 11.97
N GLU A 167 8.26 25.64 11.25
CA GLU A 167 9.31 26.65 11.03
C GLU A 167 9.04 27.62 9.87
N ALA A 168 7.98 27.42 9.07
CA ALA A 168 7.66 28.17 7.84
C ALA A 168 6.41 29.06 7.98
#